data_AF-A0A975YE69-F1
#
_entry.id   AF-A0A975YE69-F1
#
_cell.length_a   1.000
_cell.length_b   1.000
_cell.length_c   1.000
_cell.angle_alpha   90.00
_cell.angle_beta   90.00
_cell.angle_gamma   90.00
#
_symmetry.space_group_name_H-M   'P 1'
#
loop_
_entity.id
_entity.type
_entity.pdbx_description
1 polymer ?
#
loop_
_entity_poly.entity_id
_entity_poly.type
_entity_poly.pdbx_seq_one_letter_code
_entity_poly.pdbx_strand_id
1 'polypeptide(L)'
;MLYPRVMGDAFFDLPTPLQAFHAVENTIFYKGHVTVTHDNALSRMIAKSGGMPSKSGEMPFSFRATRDGKSEIWERNFDGHMTRSLQWLHSDGVVAERVGTSAFLMQPRVDGHKLRIPIIGLRGFGLPMPSWVLSSAEGVEGVTQDGKITFDVHASVRGLGLIIRYKGELAPA
;
A
#
# COMPACT_ATOMS: atom_id res chain seq x y z
N MET A 1 10.88 13.45 2.97
CA MET A 1 9.61 12.74 3.13
C MET A 1 8.92 12.70 1.78
N LEU A 2 8.48 11.53 1.33
CA LEU A 2 7.93 11.34 -0.02
C LEU A 2 6.53 11.94 -0.15
N TYR A 3 5.59 11.56 0.71
CA TYR A 3 4.19 11.94 0.61
C TYR A 3 3.92 13.45 0.75
N PRO A 4 4.55 14.20 1.69
CA PRO A 4 4.43 15.66 1.73
C PRO A 4 4.83 16.32 0.41
N ARG A 5 5.87 15.78 -0.26
CA ARG A 5 6.33 16.29 -1.55
C ARG A 5 5.38 15.95 -2.70
N VAL A 6 4.77 14.76 -2.66
CA VAL A 6 3.84 14.30 -3.70
C VAL A 6 2.52 15.05 -3.63
N MET A 7 1.98 15.21 -2.41
CA MET A 7 0.65 15.76 -2.18
C MET A 7 0.63 17.29 -2.03
N GLY A 8 1.78 17.91 -1.72
CA GLY A 8 1.85 19.35 -1.45
C GLY A 8 1.00 19.73 -0.24
N ASP A 9 0.33 20.88 -0.31
CA ASP A 9 -0.47 21.43 0.80
C ASP A 9 -1.59 20.48 1.26
N ALA A 10 -2.16 19.69 0.34
CA ALA A 10 -3.19 18.70 0.66
C ALA A 10 -2.70 17.63 1.67
N PHE A 11 -1.39 17.44 1.83
CA PHE A 11 -0.86 16.55 2.87
C PHE A 11 -1.30 16.99 4.27
N PHE A 12 -1.37 18.30 4.53
CA PHE A 12 -1.68 18.85 5.84
C PHE A 12 -3.17 18.77 6.20
N ASP A 13 -4.03 18.42 5.24
CA ASP A 13 -5.45 18.14 5.47
C ASP A 13 -5.69 16.74 6.06
N LEU A 14 -4.68 15.86 6.02
CA LEU A 14 -4.75 14.53 6.63
C LEU A 14 -4.80 14.63 8.16
N PRO A 15 -5.47 13.71 8.86
CA PRO A 15 -5.34 13.58 10.30
C PRO A 15 -3.88 13.43 10.75
N THR A 16 -3.51 14.02 11.89
CA THR A 16 -2.13 14.00 12.42
C THR A 16 -1.49 12.61 12.46
N PRO A 17 -2.19 11.51 12.84
CA PRO A 17 -1.58 10.18 12.81
C PRO A 17 -1.18 9.73 11.40
N LEU A 18 -2.00 10.03 10.36
CA LEU A 18 -1.64 9.73 8.98
C LEU A 18 -0.48 10.61 8.50
N GLN A 19 -0.44 11.88 8.90
CA GLN A 19 0.73 12.72 8.60
C GLN A 19 2.00 12.11 9.21
N ALA A 20 1.96 11.68 10.47
CA ALA A 20 3.11 11.05 11.14
C ALA A 20 3.51 9.70 10.49
N PHE A 21 2.53 8.90 10.05
CA PHE A 21 2.79 7.65 9.34
C PHE A 21 3.50 7.87 7.98
N HIS A 22 3.22 8.99 7.31
CA HIS A 22 3.80 9.32 6.00
C HIS A 22 4.97 10.32 6.04
N ALA A 23 5.32 10.81 7.22
CA ALA A 23 6.44 11.71 7.47
C ALA A 23 7.74 10.93 7.76
N VAL A 24 8.15 10.05 6.83
CA VAL A 24 9.33 9.19 7.01
C VAL A 24 10.63 10.01 6.87
N GLU A 25 11.18 10.45 8.00
CA GLU A 25 12.46 11.18 8.04
C GLU A 25 13.68 10.27 8.05
N ASN A 26 13.65 9.22 8.89
CA ASN A 26 14.70 8.20 9.01
C ASN A 26 14.08 6.81 8.90
N THR A 27 13.47 6.33 9.98
CA THR A 27 12.78 5.04 10.03
C THR A 27 11.58 5.16 10.94
N ILE A 28 10.45 4.61 10.51
CA ILE A 28 9.25 4.43 11.34
C ILE A 28 8.92 2.95 11.46
N PHE A 29 8.28 2.59 12.57
CA PHE A 29 7.88 1.22 12.83
C PHE A 29 6.49 1.17 13.44
N TYR A 30 5.67 0.28 12.90
CA TYR A 30 4.28 0.08 13.28
C TYR A 30 3.98 -1.40 13.42
N LYS A 31 3.06 -1.73 14.32
CA LYS A 31 2.57 -3.10 14.55
C LYS A 31 1.05 -3.10 14.68
N GLY A 32 0.45 -4.24 14.36
CA GLY A 32 -0.96 -4.48 14.57
C GLY A 32 -1.38 -5.80 13.95
N HIS A 33 -2.54 -5.80 13.31
CA HIS A 33 -3.14 -6.99 12.71
C HIS A 33 -3.60 -6.69 11.29
N VAL A 34 -3.69 -7.75 10.49
CA VAL A 34 -4.18 -7.67 9.12
C VAL A 34 -5.06 -8.87 8.81
N THR A 35 -6.14 -8.65 8.09
CA THR A 35 -6.96 -9.69 7.49
C THR A 35 -6.72 -9.71 6.00
N VAL A 36 -6.20 -10.83 5.49
CA VAL A 36 -5.95 -11.04 4.05
C VAL A 36 -7.06 -11.90 3.44
N THR A 37 -7.58 -11.51 2.29
CA THR A 37 -8.64 -12.23 1.55
C THR A 37 -8.29 -12.34 0.07
N HIS A 38 -8.64 -13.47 -0.53
CA HIS A 38 -8.56 -13.74 -1.97
C HIS A 38 -9.84 -14.46 -2.39
N ASP A 39 -10.31 -14.29 -3.62
CA ASP A 39 -11.55 -14.96 -4.07
C ASP A 39 -11.36 -16.47 -4.31
N ASN A 40 -10.23 -16.89 -4.86
CA ASN A 40 -10.02 -18.27 -5.30
C ASN A 40 -8.53 -18.67 -5.33
N ALA A 41 -8.24 -19.94 -5.64
CA ALA A 41 -6.88 -20.47 -5.68
C ALA A 41 -5.99 -19.78 -6.73
N LEU A 42 -6.55 -19.44 -7.90
CA LEU A 42 -5.83 -18.72 -8.95
C LEU A 42 -5.45 -17.30 -8.48
N SER A 43 -6.34 -16.61 -7.78
CA SER A 43 -6.09 -15.30 -7.16
C SER A 43 -4.92 -15.35 -6.19
N ARG A 44 -4.84 -16.40 -5.34
CA ARG A 44 -3.69 -16.63 -4.45
C ARG A 44 -2.39 -16.84 -5.21
N MET A 45 -2.41 -17.59 -6.31
CA MET A 45 -1.22 -17.82 -7.13
C MET A 45 -0.72 -16.52 -7.77
N ILE A 46 -1.63 -15.70 -8.30
CA ILE A 46 -1.30 -14.41 -8.89
C ILE A 46 -0.72 -13.47 -7.81
N ALA A 47 -1.37 -13.37 -6.65
CA ALA A 47 -0.88 -12.57 -5.53
C ALA A 47 0.54 -13.00 -5.12
N LYS A 48 0.77 -14.31 -4.98
CA LYS A 48 2.10 -14.88 -4.66
C LYS A 48 3.14 -14.52 -5.72
N SER A 49 2.80 -14.55 -7.00
CA SER A 49 3.71 -14.15 -8.09
C SER A 49 4.11 -12.68 -8.02
N GLY A 50 3.24 -11.83 -7.47
CA GLY A 50 3.52 -10.41 -7.18
C GLY A 50 4.24 -10.16 -5.85
N GLY A 51 4.63 -11.21 -5.12
CA GLY A 51 5.32 -11.11 -3.83
C GLY A 51 4.40 -10.92 -2.63
N MET A 52 3.09 -10.99 -2.81
CA MET A 52 2.10 -10.85 -1.73
C MET A 52 1.85 -12.18 -1.00
N PRO A 53 1.36 -12.14 0.25
CA PRO A 53 1.04 -13.36 0.98
C PRO A 53 -0.06 -14.15 0.27
N SER A 54 0.09 -15.49 0.24
CA SER A 54 -0.97 -16.40 -0.20
C SER A 54 -1.87 -16.87 0.94
N LYS A 55 -1.42 -16.70 2.19
CA LYS A 55 -2.19 -17.04 3.41
C LYS A 55 -3.36 -16.07 3.53
N SER A 56 -4.55 -16.62 3.76
CA SER A 56 -5.77 -15.85 4.01
C SER A 56 -6.12 -15.89 5.50
N GLY A 57 -6.96 -14.95 5.94
CA GLY A 57 -7.39 -14.83 7.34
C GLY A 57 -6.67 -13.72 8.08
N GLU A 58 -6.95 -13.62 9.37
CA GLU A 58 -6.34 -12.66 10.28
C GLU A 58 -4.97 -13.14 10.77
N MET A 59 -4.01 -12.24 10.84
CA MET A 59 -2.66 -12.53 11.32
C MET A 59 -1.95 -11.28 11.88
N PRO A 60 -0.90 -11.47 12.70
CA PRO A 60 -0.04 -10.37 13.12
C PRO A 60 0.60 -9.66 11.92
N PHE A 61 0.66 -8.33 12.01
CA PHE A 61 1.23 -7.48 10.97
C PHE A 61 2.26 -6.53 11.57
N SER A 62 3.41 -6.39 10.91
CA SER A 62 4.33 -5.30 11.21
C SER A 62 4.76 -4.58 9.95
N PHE A 63 5.00 -3.29 10.11
CA PHE A 63 5.35 -2.39 9.04
C PHE A 63 6.56 -1.57 9.44
N ARG A 64 7.51 -1.45 8.52
CA ARG A 64 8.65 -0.56 8.64
C ARG A 64 8.76 0.25 7.36
N ALA A 65 8.92 1.57 7.49
CA ALA A 65 9.36 2.40 6.38
C ALA A 65 10.66 3.08 6.76
N THR A 66 11.62 3.05 5.83
CA THR A 66 12.94 3.64 6.00
C THR A 66 13.20 4.58 4.83
N ARG A 67 13.66 5.79 5.12
CA ARG A 67 14.04 6.75 4.09
C ARG A 67 15.33 6.28 3.40
N ASP A 68 15.32 6.33 2.07
CA ASP A 68 16.46 6.04 1.21
C ASP A 68 16.67 7.21 0.23
N GLY A 69 17.35 8.26 0.73
CA GLY A 69 17.54 9.51 0.00
C GLY A 69 16.23 10.24 -0.31
N LYS A 70 15.82 10.20 -1.59
CA LYS A 70 14.55 10.77 -2.10
C LYS A 70 13.43 9.73 -2.22
N SER A 71 13.73 8.48 -1.89
CA SER A 71 12.83 7.33 -1.95
C SER A 71 12.56 6.81 -0.54
N GLU A 72 11.64 5.87 -0.42
CA GLU A 72 11.31 5.17 0.82
C GLU A 72 11.29 3.66 0.56
N ILE A 73 11.95 2.91 1.43
CA ILE A 73 11.90 1.45 1.46
C ILE A 73 10.81 1.05 2.44
N TRP A 74 9.81 0.34 1.97
CA TRP A 74 8.70 -0.15 2.77
C TRP A 74 8.82 -1.66 2.95
N GLU A 75 8.65 -2.13 4.17
CA GLU A 75 8.72 -3.54 4.54
C GLU A 75 7.47 -3.91 5.34
N ARG A 76 6.78 -4.94 4.87
CA ARG A 76 5.51 -5.43 5.40
C ARG A 76 5.69 -6.89 5.78
N ASN A 77 5.50 -7.23 7.05
CA ASN A 77 5.60 -8.59 7.55
C ASN A 77 4.19 -9.14 7.84
N PHE A 78 3.75 -10.09 7.04
CA PHE A 78 2.49 -10.82 7.20
C PHE A 78 2.80 -12.15 7.89
N ASP A 79 2.98 -12.14 9.22
CA ASP A 79 3.21 -13.35 10.02
C ASP A 79 4.35 -14.25 9.49
N GLY A 80 5.50 -13.63 9.20
CA GLY A 80 6.70 -14.26 8.66
C GLY A 80 6.87 -14.10 7.15
N HIS A 81 5.81 -13.77 6.40
CA HIS A 81 5.92 -13.45 4.97
C HIS A 81 6.33 -11.99 4.78
N MET A 82 7.60 -11.75 4.46
CA MET A 82 8.14 -10.40 4.25
C MET A 82 7.92 -9.93 2.81
N THR A 83 7.29 -8.77 2.67
CA THR A 83 7.19 -8.02 1.41
C THR A 83 8.01 -6.75 1.53
N ARG A 84 8.88 -6.48 0.55
CA ARG A 84 9.69 -5.26 0.51
C ARG A 84 9.46 -4.51 -0.79
N SER A 85 9.17 -3.22 -0.70
CA SER A 85 9.01 -2.33 -1.84
C SER A 85 9.88 -1.08 -1.73
N LEU A 86 10.13 -0.47 -2.88
CA LEU A 86 10.76 0.85 -3.00
C LEU A 86 9.73 1.81 -3.56
N GLN A 87 9.50 2.94 -2.90
CA GLN A 87 8.63 4.02 -3.33
C GLN A 87 9.44 5.27 -3.67
N TRP A 88 9.06 5.96 -4.75
CA TRP A 88 9.70 7.22 -5.15
C TRP A 88 8.70 8.14 -5.87
N LEU A 89 9.04 9.43 -5.94
CA LEU A 89 8.27 10.40 -6.72
C LEU A 89 8.48 10.11 -8.21
N HIS A 90 7.42 9.71 -8.91
CA HIS A 90 7.45 9.47 -10.35
C HIS A 90 7.28 10.77 -11.14
N SER A 91 6.27 11.55 -10.78
CA SER A 91 5.90 12.85 -11.35
C SER A 91 5.02 13.57 -10.34
N ASP A 92 4.67 14.83 -10.60
CA ASP A 92 3.82 15.62 -9.69
C ASP A 92 2.51 14.87 -9.39
N GLY A 93 2.22 14.71 -8.09
CA GLY A 93 1.05 13.97 -7.62
C GLY A 93 1.09 12.43 -7.79
N VAL A 94 2.18 11.84 -8.30
CA VAL A 94 2.27 10.40 -8.57
C VAL A 94 3.46 9.76 -7.86
N VAL A 95 3.15 8.77 -7.01
CA VAL A 95 4.13 7.85 -6.42
C VAL A 95 4.27 6.63 -7.31
N ALA A 96 5.51 6.23 -7.61
CA ALA A 96 5.78 4.89 -8.11
C ALA A 96 6.20 3.99 -6.95
N GLU A 97 5.67 2.76 -6.92
CA GLU A 97 6.09 1.71 -6.00
C GLU A 97 6.53 0.48 -6.79
N ARG A 98 7.69 -0.09 -6.44
CA ARG A 98 8.15 -1.36 -7.00
C ARG A 98 8.24 -2.42 -5.90
N VAL A 99 7.57 -3.55 -6.11
CA VAL A 99 7.61 -4.74 -5.25
C VAL A 99 7.91 -5.96 -6.11
N GLY A 100 8.99 -6.67 -5.81
CA GLY A 100 9.44 -7.78 -6.65
C GLY A 100 9.55 -7.38 -8.13
N THR A 101 8.82 -8.09 -9.00
CA THR A 101 8.75 -7.86 -10.46
C THR A 101 7.62 -6.91 -10.89
N SER A 102 6.84 -6.39 -9.93
CA SER A 102 5.69 -5.53 -10.17
C SER A 102 6.02 -4.08 -9.84
N ALA A 103 5.47 -3.15 -10.63
CA ALA A 103 5.52 -1.73 -10.33
C ALA A 103 4.13 -1.09 -10.47
N PHE A 104 3.79 -0.21 -9.54
CA PHE A 104 2.51 0.48 -9.45
C PHE A 104 2.72 1.98 -9.57
N LEU A 105 1.83 2.65 -10.28
CA LEU A 105 1.69 4.10 -10.25
C LEU A 105 0.48 4.44 -9.40
N MET A 106 0.69 5.25 -8.38
CA MET A 106 -0.27 5.56 -7.33
C MET A 106 -0.47 7.06 -7.26
N GLN A 107 -1.72 7.50 -7.14
CA GLN A 107 -2.06 8.92 -7.09
C GLN A 107 -2.72 9.27 -5.75
N PRO A 108 -1.94 9.46 -4.68
CA PRO A 108 -2.49 9.75 -3.35
C PRO A 108 -3.30 11.05 -3.37
N ARG A 109 -4.48 11.02 -2.75
CA ARG A 109 -5.38 12.16 -2.62
C ARG A 109 -6.14 12.10 -1.29
N VAL A 110 -6.43 13.26 -0.73
CA VAL A 110 -7.30 13.38 0.43
C VAL A 110 -8.76 13.20 0.02
N ASP A 111 -9.50 12.42 0.80
CA ASP A 111 -10.96 12.27 0.69
C ASP A 111 -11.55 12.38 2.11
N GLY A 112 -11.96 13.59 2.49
CA GLY A 112 -12.34 13.92 3.86
C GLY A 112 -11.18 13.70 4.83
N HIS A 113 -11.36 12.78 5.78
CA HIS A 113 -10.32 12.43 6.77
C HIS A 113 -9.54 11.15 6.40
N LYS A 114 -9.59 10.74 5.13
CA LYS A 114 -8.92 9.53 4.63
C LYS A 114 -7.92 9.89 3.55
N LEU A 115 -6.88 9.08 3.46
CA LEU A 115 -5.97 9.07 2.32
C LEU A 115 -6.42 7.97 1.36
N ARG A 116 -6.74 8.34 0.12
CA ARG A 116 -7.02 7.38 -0.95
C ARG A 116 -5.85 7.33 -1.89
N ILE A 117 -5.45 6.12 -2.26
CA ILE A 117 -4.27 5.81 -3.06
C ILE A 117 -4.73 4.91 -4.21
N PRO A 118 -5.47 5.45 -5.20
CA PRO A 118 -5.82 4.72 -6.42
C PRO A 118 -4.55 4.30 -7.16
N ILE A 119 -4.55 3.05 -7.64
CA ILE A 119 -3.50 2.54 -8.53
C ILE A 119 -3.95 2.85 -9.96
N ILE A 120 -3.26 3.81 -10.58
CA ILE A 120 -3.56 4.32 -11.93
C ILE A 120 -2.73 3.66 -13.03
N GLY A 121 -1.74 2.84 -12.65
CA GLY A 121 -0.91 2.11 -13.60
C GLY A 121 -0.24 0.91 -12.96
N LEU A 122 -0.03 -0.14 -13.76
CA LEU A 122 0.58 -1.39 -13.34
C LEU A 122 1.59 -1.86 -14.39
N ARG A 123 2.75 -2.32 -13.93
CA ARG A 123 3.68 -3.13 -14.71
C ARG A 123 3.87 -4.47 -14.02
N GLY A 124 3.78 -5.56 -14.77
CA GLY A 124 4.09 -6.91 -14.32
C GLY A 124 5.27 -7.45 -15.12
N PHE A 125 6.28 -8.01 -14.46
CA PHE A 125 7.50 -8.52 -15.12
C PHE A 125 8.17 -7.48 -16.05
N GLY A 126 8.11 -6.20 -15.65
CA GLY A 126 8.65 -5.07 -16.43
C GLY A 126 7.77 -4.60 -17.59
N LEU A 127 6.71 -5.33 -17.95
CA LEU A 127 5.80 -4.97 -19.04
C LEU A 127 4.62 -4.15 -18.54
N PRO A 128 4.22 -3.07 -19.26
CA PRO A 128 3.01 -2.33 -18.92
C PRO A 128 1.79 -3.23 -19.07
N MET A 129 0.98 -3.30 -18.03
CA MET A 129 -0.30 -4.00 -18.08
C MET A 129 -1.33 -3.09 -18.76
N PRO A 130 -2.15 -3.61 -19.69
CA PRO A 130 -3.24 -2.84 -20.26
C PRO A 130 -4.20 -2.33 -19.18
N SER A 131 -4.69 -1.09 -19.33
CA SER A 131 -5.53 -0.42 -18.34
C SER A 131 -6.83 -1.18 -18.00
N TRP A 132 -7.32 -2.00 -18.92
CA TRP A 132 -8.54 -2.81 -18.74
C TRP A 132 -8.33 -4.09 -17.91
N VAL A 133 -7.08 -4.47 -17.60
CA VAL A 133 -6.79 -5.68 -16.80
C VAL A 133 -7.24 -5.49 -15.36
N LEU A 134 -6.91 -4.35 -14.77
CA LEU A 134 -7.34 -4.02 -13.42
C LEU A 134 -8.80 -3.55 -13.47
N SER A 135 -9.67 -4.27 -12.75
CA SER A 135 -11.06 -3.83 -12.59
C SER A 135 -11.18 -2.79 -11.49
N SER A 136 -10.39 -2.93 -10.43
CA SER A 136 -10.29 -1.96 -9.34
C SER A 136 -9.01 -2.23 -8.54
N ALA A 137 -8.25 -1.19 -8.21
CA ALA A 137 -7.09 -1.31 -7.35
C ALA A 137 -6.86 0.02 -6.62
N GLU A 138 -6.95 0.00 -5.30
CA GLU A 138 -6.87 1.20 -4.46
C GLU A 138 -6.43 0.82 -3.05
N GLY A 139 -5.63 1.68 -2.43
CA GLY A 139 -5.44 1.72 -0.98
C GLY A 139 -6.27 2.83 -0.36
N VAL A 140 -6.93 2.55 0.76
CA VAL A 140 -7.60 3.55 1.58
C VAL A 140 -7.04 3.48 2.98
N GLU A 141 -6.57 4.60 3.48
CA GLU A 141 -6.03 4.73 4.83
C GLU A 141 -6.82 5.77 5.61
N GLY A 142 -6.98 5.52 6.91
CA GLY A 142 -7.73 6.38 7.81
C GLY A 142 -7.18 6.29 9.22
N VAL A 143 -7.90 6.87 10.17
CA VAL A 143 -7.54 6.83 11.59
C VAL A 143 -8.75 6.39 12.42
N THR A 144 -8.53 5.49 13.37
CA THR A 144 -9.54 5.11 14.37
C THR A 144 -9.76 6.24 15.39
N GLN A 145 -10.78 6.12 16.24
CA GLN A 145 -11.01 7.10 17.31
C GLN A 145 -9.86 7.13 18.35
N ASP A 146 -9.19 5.99 18.56
CA ASP A 146 -8.03 5.85 19.44
C ASP A 146 -6.69 6.16 18.75
N GLY A 147 -6.70 6.71 17.53
CA GLY A 147 -5.52 7.23 16.86
C GLY A 147 -4.67 6.19 16.10
N LYS A 148 -5.15 4.94 15.95
CA LYS A 148 -4.50 3.92 15.15
C LYS A 148 -4.71 4.18 13.66
N ILE A 149 -3.74 3.81 12.85
CA ILE A 149 -3.85 3.85 11.39
C ILE A 149 -4.70 2.67 10.94
N THR A 150 -5.74 2.92 10.17
CA THR A 150 -6.48 1.90 9.43
C THR A 150 -5.98 1.86 8.01
N PHE A 151 -5.91 0.67 7.42
CA PHE A 151 -5.61 0.50 6.00
C PHE A 151 -6.52 -0.55 5.39
N ASP A 152 -6.88 -0.35 4.13
CA ASP A 152 -7.66 -1.27 3.32
C ASP A 152 -7.15 -1.17 1.89
N VAL A 153 -6.41 -2.18 1.45
CA VAL A 153 -5.80 -2.21 0.13
C VAL A 153 -6.32 -3.40 -0.63
N HIS A 154 -6.82 -3.17 -1.84
CA HIS A 154 -7.29 -4.25 -2.71
C HIS A 154 -6.77 -4.10 -4.14
N ALA A 155 -6.71 -5.25 -4.82
CA ALA A 155 -6.51 -5.34 -6.24
C ALA A 155 -7.41 -6.43 -6.83
N SER A 156 -8.16 -6.06 -7.86
CA SER A 156 -9.10 -6.91 -8.57
C SER A 156 -8.77 -6.90 -10.06
N VAL A 157 -8.86 -8.08 -10.68
CA VAL A 157 -8.58 -8.28 -12.10
C VAL A 157 -9.86 -8.65 -12.82
N ARG A 158 -10.07 -8.05 -13.99
CA ARG A 158 -11.24 -8.31 -14.82
C ARG A 158 -11.29 -9.79 -15.22
N GLY A 159 -12.42 -10.44 -14.94
CA GLY A 159 -12.63 -11.87 -15.20
C GLY A 159 -12.12 -12.83 -14.11
N LEU A 160 -11.24 -12.39 -13.20
CA LEU A 160 -10.69 -13.23 -12.13
C LEU A 160 -11.23 -12.89 -10.73
N GLY A 161 -11.78 -11.69 -10.57
CA GLY A 161 -12.30 -11.19 -9.29
C GLY A 161 -11.22 -10.55 -8.43
N LEU A 162 -11.39 -10.60 -7.12
CA LEU A 162 -10.48 -10.07 -6.12
C LEU A 162 -9.22 -10.94 -6.04
N ILE A 163 -8.11 -10.37 -6.51
CA ILE A 163 -6.80 -11.01 -6.43
C ILE A 163 -6.31 -11.02 -5.00
N ILE A 164 -6.39 -9.88 -4.33
CA ILE A 164 -6.04 -9.73 -2.93
C ILE A 164 -6.75 -8.51 -2.33
N ARG A 165 -7.21 -8.65 -1.09
CA ARG A 165 -7.51 -7.53 -0.19
C ARG A 165 -6.80 -7.77 1.12
N TYR A 166 -6.14 -6.75 1.65
CA TYR A 166 -5.62 -6.78 3.01
C TYR A 166 -6.07 -5.52 3.74
N LYS A 167 -6.77 -5.71 4.86
CA LYS A 167 -7.28 -4.63 5.70
C LYS A 167 -6.82 -4.83 7.13
N GLY A 168 -6.60 -3.76 7.87
CA GLY A 168 -6.18 -3.89 9.26
C GLY A 168 -5.92 -2.56 9.94
N GLU A 169 -5.32 -2.67 11.11
CA GLU A 169 -4.98 -1.55 11.97
C GLU A 169 -3.51 -1.62 12.40
N LEU A 170 -2.91 -0.46 12.60
CA LEU A 170 -1.52 -0.28 13.00
C LEU A 170 -1.42 0.80 14.07
N ALA A 171 -0.57 0.57 15.05
CA ALA A 171 -0.11 1.59 16.01
C ALA A 171 1.42 1.72 15.93
N PRO A 172 1.98 2.90 16.27
CA PRO A 172 3.41 3.03 16.51
C PRO A 172 3.89 1.97 17.50
N ALA A 173 5.02 1.36 17.22
CA ALA A 173 5.55 0.23 17.96
C ALA A 173 6.77 0.57 18.83
#